data_AF-A0A642C511-F1
#
_entry.id   AF-A0A642C511-F1
#
_cell.length_a   1.000
_cell.length_b   1.000
_cell.length_c   1.000
_cell.angle_alpha   90.00
_cell.angle_beta   90.00
_cell.angle_gamma   90.00
#
_symmetry.space_group_name_H-M   'P 1'
#
loop_
_entity.id
_entity.type
_entity.pdbx_description
1 polymer ?
#
loop_
_entity_poly.entity_id
_entity_poly.type
_entity_poly.pdbx_seq_one_letter_code
_entity_poly.pdbx_strand_id
1 'polypeptide(L)'
;FSFLTEEADKRGIFVIQMFYNIILSKPFAEHYGLKTQDRNRPITPLIADYTRKSIAAFIEKYPNVGLLVCLGEAMCTVEDDVEWFTKTIIPGVKDGLQALGRTDEPPLLLRAHDTDCKLVMDAALPIYKNLYTMHKYNGESLTTYEPRGPWSKIHTDLSSLGSIHISNVHILANLEPFRWGSPDFVQKAVQAMHNVHGANALHLYPQSSYWDWPYTADKLPNGEREFQLDRDWIWYQTWGRYAWNSHRDRADEIGYWNHQLGQFYGTSDENAGNIRIAYEESGEIAPKLLRRFGITEGNRQTLLLGMFMSQLVNPYKYTIYPGFYESCGPEGEKLIEFVEKEWKNQPHVGEMPLDIVAQVIEHGDKAIAAIDKAAGSISSNKEEFARLQNDMHCYREFAYAFNLKVKAAKLVLDYQWGKDMKNLEEAI
;
A
#
# COMPACT_ATOMS: atom_id res chain seq x y z
N PHE A 1 -3.75 5.42 26.47
CA PHE A 1 -4.61 6.40 25.78
C PHE A 1 -4.40 7.81 26.28
N SER A 2 -4.67 8.16 27.55
CA SER A 2 -4.50 9.54 28.06
C SER A 2 -3.14 10.19 27.71
N PHE A 3 -2.02 9.52 28.01
CA PHE A 3 -0.69 10.00 27.60
C PHE A 3 -0.57 10.25 26.10
N LEU A 4 -0.98 9.29 25.26
CA LEU A 4 -0.90 9.40 23.80
C LEU A 4 -1.72 10.59 23.28
N THR A 5 -2.94 10.78 23.78
CA THR A 5 -3.82 11.88 23.36
C THR A 5 -3.26 13.23 23.79
N GLU A 6 -2.68 13.33 25.00
CA GLU A 6 -2.07 14.58 25.48
C GLU A 6 -0.79 14.94 24.70
N GLU A 7 0.06 13.95 24.43
CA GLU A 7 1.27 14.15 23.62
C GLU A 7 0.95 14.50 22.16
N ALA A 8 -0.08 13.88 21.59
CA ALA A 8 -0.50 14.14 20.23
C ALA A 8 -1.13 15.53 20.08
N ASP A 9 -2.02 15.92 21.00
CA ASP A 9 -2.77 17.17 20.94
C ASP A 9 -1.84 18.40 20.97
N LYS A 10 -0.85 18.42 21.87
CA LYS A 10 0.14 19.52 21.91
C LYS A 10 1.05 19.61 20.67
N ARG A 11 0.99 18.63 19.78
CA ARG A 11 1.70 18.59 18.49
C ARG A 11 0.77 18.77 17.29
N GLY A 12 -0.53 18.98 17.51
CA GLY A 12 -1.53 19.08 16.45
C GLY A 12 -1.79 17.76 15.71
N ILE A 13 -1.60 16.62 16.38
CA ILE A 13 -1.78 15.28 15.80
C ILE A 13 -3.13 14.71 16.23
N PHE A 14 -4.00 14.40 15.26
CA PHE A 14 -5.28 13.77 15.52
C PHE A 14 -5.14 12.25 15.65
N VAL A 15 -5.39 11.72 16.86
CA VAL A 15 -5.35 10.28 17.13
C VAL A 15 -6.66 9.63 16.66
N ILE A 16 -6.57 8.56 15.89
CA ILE A 16 -7.73 7.84 15.33
C ILE A 16 -7.61 6.36 15.68
N GLN A 17 -8.67 5.79 16.27
CA GLN A 17 -8.80 4.36 16.48
C GLN A 17 -9.47 3.71 15.26
N MET A 18 -8.76 2.79 14.61
CA MET A 18 -9.32 1.95 13.55
C MET A 18 -9.94 0.68 14.14
N PHE A 19 -11.08 0.22 13.63
CA PHE A 19 -11.62 -1.09 13.98
C PHE A 19 -12.34 -1.78 12.82
N TYR A 20 -12.31 -3.12 12.87
CA TYR A 20 -12.98 -4.03 11.94
C TYR A 20 -14.34 -4.49 12.49
N ASN A 21 -15.19 -5.03 11.61
CA ASN A 21 -16.54 -5.46 11.96
C ASN A 21 -16.92 -6.79 11.27
N ILE A 22 -17.77 -7.64 11.86
CA ILE A 22 -18.29 -7.58 13.24
C ILE A 22 -17.46 -8.51 14.13
N ILE A 23 -16.75 -7.93 15.09
CA ILE A 23 -15.86 -8.66 16.01
C ILE A 23 -16.30 -8.44 17.45
N LEU A 24 -16.39 -9.55 18.19
CA LEU A 24 -16.69 -9.60 19.62
C LEU A 24 -15.42 -9.91 20.41
N SER A 25 -15.36 -9.43 21.64
CA SER A 25 -14.32 -9.88 22.56
C SER A 25 -14.49 -11.38 22.85
N LYS A 26 -13.36 -12.08 23.05
CA LYS A 26 -13.37 -13.51 23.39
C LYS A 26 -14.26 -13.82 24.61
N PRO A 27 -14.18 -13.08 25.75
CA PRO A 27 -15.03 -13.38 26.91
C PRO A 27 -16.52 -13.20 26.63
N PHE A 28 -16.91 -12.18 25.86
CA PHE A 28 -18.31 -11.98 25.47
C PHE A 28 -18.81 -13.13 24.59
N ALA A 29 -18.00 -13.50 23.59
CA ALA A 29 -18.32 -14.59 22.68
C ALA A 29 -18.49 -15.93 23.45
N GLU A 30 -17.58 -16.24 24.36
CA GLU A 30 -17.66 -17.45 25.20
C GLU A 30 -18.88 -17.45 26.13
N HIS A 31 -19.20 -16.31 26.76
CA HIS A 31 -20.35 -16.18 27.65
C HIS A 31 -21.69 -16.51 26.94
N TYR A 32 -21.82 -16.11 25.67
CA TYR A 32 -23.02 -16.33 24.88
C TYR A 32 -22.93 -17.52 23.91
N GLY A 33 -21.85 -18.32 23.96
CA GLY A 33 -21.66 -19.46 23.05
C GLY A 33 -21.53 -19.08 21.57
N LEU A 34 -20.96 -17.90 21.29
CA LEU A 34 -20.76 -17.36 19.94
C LEU A 34 -19.28 -17.49 19.51
N LYS A 35 -19.03 -17.39 18.20
CA LYS A 35 -17.68 -17.08 17.69
C LYS A 35 -17.36 -15.60 17.90
N THR A 36 -16.08 -15.25 18.04
CA THR A 36 -15.65 -13.85 18.10
C THR A 36 -16.01 -13.11 16.81
N GLN A 37 -15.82 -13.75 15.67
CA GLN A 37 -16.19 -13.24 14.35
C GLN A 37 -16.63 -14.39 13.44
N ASP A 38 -17.57 -14.12 12.54
CA ASP A 38 -18.04 -15.06 11.52
C ASP A 38 -18.71 -14.25 10.40
N ARG A 39 -18.11 -14.24 9.20
CA ARG A 39 -18.59 -13.43 8.07
C ARG A 39 -20.05 -13.73 7.72
N ASN A 40 -20.48 -14.98 7.89
CA ASN A 40 -21.82 -15.42 7.50
C ASN A 40 -22.85 -15.27 8.62
N ARG A 41 -22.46 -14.78 9.80
CA ARG A 41 -23.38 -14.56 10.91
C ARG A 41 -24.17 -13.27 10.66
N PRO A 42 -25.51 -13.30 10.66
CA PRO A 42 -26.32 -12.10 10.50
C PRO A 42 -26.15 -11.15 11.70
N ILE A 43 -26.52 -9.89 11.50
CA ILE A 43 -26.66 -8.93 12.59
C ILE A 43 -27.72 -9.46 13.57
N THR A 44 -27.40 -9.43 14.87
CA THR A 44 -28.35 -9.80 15.93
C THR A 44 -28.51 -8.66 16.92
N PRO A 45 -29.68 -8.50 17.56
CA PRO A 45 -29.90 -7.45 18.56
C PRO A 45 -28.87 -7.47 19.70
N LEU A 46 -28.44 -8.66 20.14
CA LEU A 46 -27.42 -8.83 21.18
C LEU A 46 -26.07 -8.24 20.78
N ILE A 47 -25.61 -8.54 19.56
CA ILE A 47 -24.31 -8.08 19.06
C ILE A 47 -24.33 -6.59 18.72
N ALA A 48 -25.46 -6.11 18.18
CA ALA A 48 -25.70 -4.69 17.93
C ALA A 48 -25.68 -3.88 19.24
N ASP A 49 -26.38 -4.36 20.29
CA ASP A 49 -26.40 -3.69 21.60
C ASP A 49 -25.00 -3.63 22.23
N TYR A 50 -24.26 -4.74 22.22
CA TYR A 50 -22.89 -4.79 22.71
C TYR A 50 -21.98 -3.78 21.98
N THR A 51 -22.04 -3.75 20.64
CA THR A 51 -21.18 -2.88 19.85
C THR A 51 -21.57 -1.42 20.01
N ARG A 52 -22.86 -1.08 19.95
CA ARG A 52 -23.37 0.28 20.13
C ARG A 52 -22.92 0.86 21.47
N LYS A 53 -23.09 0.10 22.57
CA LYS A 53 -22.65 0.52 23.91
C LYS A 53 -21.13 0.62 24.01
N SER A 54 -20.39 -0.27 23.36
CA SER A 54 -18.92 -0.22 23.33
C SER A 54 -18.41 1.06 22.65
N ILE A 55 -19.04 1.46 21.53
CA ILE A 55 -18.71 2.70 20.81
C ILE A 55 -19.08 3.92 21.65
N ALA A 56 -20.28 3.97 22.21
CA ALA A 56 -20.73 5.10 23.04
C ALA A 56 -19.78 5.31 24.24
N ALA A 57 -19.43 4.23 24.95
CA ALA A 57 -18.49 4.29 26.05
C ALA A 57 -17.07 4.71 25.62
N PHE A 58 -16.63 4.32 24.42
CA PHE A 58 -15.33 4.75 23.90
C PHE A 58 -15.30 6.26 23.62
N ILE A 59 -16.34 6.78 22.96
CA ILE A 59 -16.47 8.22 22.66
C ILE A 59 -16.51 9.03 23.96
N GLU A 60 -17.30 8.63 24.95
CA GLU A 60 -17.37 9.32 26.25
C GLU A 60 -16.02 9.30 26.98
N LYS A 61 -15.32 8.14 26.94
CA LYS A 61 -14.06 7.97 27.66
C LYS A 61 -12.86 8.64 26.98
N TYR A 62 -12.88 8.75 25.65
CA TYR A 62 -11.78 9.30 24.84
C TYR A 62 -12.30 10.32 23.82
N PRO A 63 -12.81 11.48 24.26
CA PRO A 63 -13.61 12.40 23.44
C PRO A 63 -12.87 13.04 22.26
N ASN A 64 -11.53 13.00 22.28
CA ASN A 64 -10.68 13.59 21.23
C ASN A 64 -10.10 12.54 20.28
N VAL A 65 -10.46 11.26 20.42
CA VAL A 65 -9.99 10.19 19.54
C VAL A 65 -11.02 9.95 18.43
N GLY A 66 -10.58 10.06 17.19
CA GLY A 66 -11.40 9.76 16.01
C GLY A 66 -11.66 8.27 15.82
N LEU A 67 -12.61 7.93 14.95
CA LEU A 67 -12.92 6.55 14.59
C LEU A 67 -12.73 6.33 13.08
N LEU A 68 -11.99 5.28 12.72
CA LEU A 68 -11.87 4.75 11.36
C LEU A 68 -12.55 3.38 11.29
N VAL A 69 -13.65 3.32 10.54
CA VAL A 69 -14.53 2.17 10.48
C VAL A 69 -14.24 1.34 9.23
N CYS A 70 -14.01 0.05 9.42
CA CYS A 70 -14.03 -0.93 8.33
C CYS A 70 -15.31 -1.77 8.45
N LEU A 71 -16.18 -1.69 7.44
CA LEU A 71 -17.40 -2.51 7.36
C LEU A 71 -17.05 -3.89 6.78
N GLY A 72 -16.26 -4.63 7.53
CA GLY A 72 -15.69 -5.91 7.14
C GLY A 72 -14.51 -6.30 8.04
N GLU A 73 -13.87 -7.45 7.85
CA GLU A 73 -14.14 -8.46 6.82
C GLU A 73 -15.10 -9.58 7.29
N ALA A 74 -15.65 -9.44 8.50
CA ALA A 74 -16.57 -10.40 9.10
C ALA A 74 -18.02 -9.92 9.00
N MET A 75 -18.42 -9.48 7.80
CA MET A 75 -19.76 -9.03 7.43
C MET A 75 -20.16 -9.61 6.06
N CYS A 76 -21.43 -9.97 5.89
CA CYS A 76 -21.85 -10.86 4.81
C CYS A 76 -22.25 -10.14 3.53
N THR A 77 -23.10 -9.11 3.63
CA THR A 77 -23.70 -8.43 2.48
C THR A 77 -23.62 -6.91 2.60
N VAL A 78 -23.76 -6.23 1.47
CA VAL A 78 -23.77 -4.76 1.41
C VAL A 78 -24.93 -4.16 2.21
N GLU A 79 -26.07 -4.85 2.26
CA GLU A 79 -27.22 -4.42 3.08
C GLU A 79 -26.90 -4.50 4.58
N ASP A 80 -26.19 -5.54 5.02
CA ASP A 80 -25.68 -5.64 6.39
C ASP A 80 -24.71 -4.49 6.69
N ASP A 81 -23.86 -4.09 5.74
CA ASP A 81 -22.95 -2.95 5.91
C ASP A 81 -23.69 -1.65 6.19
N VAL A 82 -24.72 -1.36 5.38
CA VAL A 82 -25.57 -0.18 5.53
C VAL A 82 -26.32 -0.24 6.86
N GLU A 83 -26.93 -1.37 7.20
CA GLU A 83 -27.64 -1.55 8.47
C GLU A 83 -26.70 -1.37 9.66
N TRP A 84 -25.55 -2.03 9.66
CA TRP A 84 -24.59 -1.98 10.76
C TRP A 84 -24.08 -0.56 11.00
N PHE A 85 -23.69 0.14 9.92
CA PHE A 85 -23.17 1.49 10.04
C PHE A 85 -24.24 2.49 10.51
N THR A 86 -25.44 2.42 9.93
CA THR A 86 -26.50 3.42 10.18
C THR A 86 -27.35 3.13 11.42
N LYS A 87 -27.44 1.87 11.88
CA LYS A 87 -28.28 1.45 13.02
C LYS A 87 -27.50 1.05 14.27
N THR A 88 -26.21 0.77 14.16
CA THR A 88 -25.37 0.39 15.30
C THR A 88 -24.25 1.39 15.55
N ILE A 89 -23.40 1.64 14.54
CA ILE A 89 -22.19 2.47 14.72
C ILE A 89 -22.54 3.94 14.93
N ILE A 90 -23.23 4.58 13.97
CA ILE A 90 -23.59 6.00 14.06
C ILE A 90 -24.44 6.28 15.32
N PRO A 91 -25.46 5.48 15.67
CA PRO A 91 -26.18 5.67 16.92
C PRO A 91 -25.29 5.56 18.16
N GLY A 92 -24.33 4.62 18.21
CA GLY A 92 -23.37 4.53 19.31
C GLY A 92 -22.48 5.78 19.42
N VAL A 93 -22.03 6.32 18.29
CA VAL A 93 -21.28 7.60 18.27
C VAL A 93 -22.14 8.73 18.82
N LYS A 94 -23.39 8.86 18.35
CA LYS A 94 -24.32 9.90 18.82
C LYS A 94 -24.66 9.78 20.30
N ASP A 95 -24.85 8.57 20.81
CA ASP A 95 -25.09 8.33 22.24
C ASP A 95 -23.92 8.85 23.08
N GLY A 96 -22.67 8.56 22.67
CA GLY A 96 -21.47 9.04 23.35
C GLY A 96 -21.31 10.57 23.28
N LEU A 97 -21.57 11.18 22.12
CA LEU A 97 -21.56 12.65 21.97
C LEU A 97 -22.64 13.32 22.83
N GLN A 98 -23.83 12.73 22.89
CA GLN A 98 -24.93 13.19 23.72
C GLN A 98 -24.57 13.13 25.21
N ALA A 99 -23.94 12.04 25.67
CA ALA A 99 -23.48 11.89 27.05
C ALA A 99 -22.45 12.97 27.44
N LEU A 100 -21.60 13.38 26.50
CA LEU A 100 -20.65 14.48 26.66
C LEU A 100 -21.27 15.88 26.54
N GLY A 101 -22.55 15.99 26.17
CA GLY A 101 -23.20 17.26 25.86
C GLY A 101 -22.63 17.96 24.62
N ARG A 102 -21.96 17.23 23.73
CA ARG A 102 -21.41 17.77 22.47
C ARG A 102 -22.51 17.93 21.43
N THR A 103 -22.57 19.10 20.82
CA THR A 103 -23.50 19.43 19.74
C THR A 103 -22.83 19.46 18.36
N ASP A 104 -21.51 19.37 18.32
CA ASP A 104 -20.74 19.24 17.10
C ASP A 104 -20.66 17.77 16.65
N GLU A 105 -20.51 17.55 15.34
CA GLU A 105 -20.28 16.24 14.74
C GLU A 105 -18.80 16.12 14.34
N PRO A 106 -17.92 15.53 15.17
CA PRO A 106 -16.53 15.27 14.77
C PRO A 106 -16.46 14.30 13.58
N PRO A 107 -15.37 14.28 12.80
CA PRO A 107 -15.31 13.43 11.62
C PRO A 107 -15.36 11.94 11.98
N LEU A 108 -16.23 11.19 11.30
CA LEU A 108 -16.25 9.72 11.32
C LEU A 108 -15.73 9.21 9.98
N LEU A 109 -14.66 8.43 10.00
CA LEU A 109 -13.98 7.98 8.80
C LEU A 109 -14.48 6.58 8.42
N LEU A 110 -14.82 6.38 7.14
CA LEU A 110 -15.26 5.10 6.59
C LEU A 110 -14.28 4.59 5.53
N ARG A 111 -13.82 3.35 5.68
CA ARG A 111 -13.05 2.66 4.63
C ARG A 111 -14.00 2.12 3.57
N ALA A 112 -13.61 2.27 2.31
CA ALA A 112 -14.27 1.62 1.17
C ALA A 112 -13.82 0.17 0.94
N HIS A 113 -13.18 -0.44 1.94
CA HIS A 113 -12.69 -1.81 1.87
C HIS A 113 -13.82 -2.78 2.19
N ASP A 114 -14.01 -3.79 1.33
CA ASP A 114 -15.00 -4.88 1.49
C ASP A 114 -16.47 -4.43 1.60
N THR A 115 -16.81 -3.25 1.07
CA THR A 115 -18.16 -2.68 1.12
C THR A 115 -18.48 -1.83 -0.12
N ASP A 116 -19.77 -1.60 -0.40
CA ASP A 116 -20.19 -0.52 -1.31
C ASP A 116 -20.21 0.80 -0.55
N CYS A 117 -19.06 1.47 -0.52
CA CYS A 117 -18.89 2.69 0.24
C CYS A 117 -19.80 3.82 -0.23
N LYS A 118 -20.15 3.88 -1.52
CA LYS A 118 -21.04 4.93 -2.03
C LYS A 118 -22.43 4.74 -1.45
N LEU A 119 -22.96 3.51 -1.50
CA LEU A 119 -24.28 3.21 -0.96
C LEU A 119 -24.35 3.47 0.55
N VAL A 120 -23.31 3.08 1.29
CA VAL A 120 -23.23 3.37 2.73
C VAL A 120 -23.22 4.88 3.01
N MET A 121 -22.45 5.65 2.24
CA MET A 121 -22.40 7.11 2.40
C MET A 121 -23.75 7.77 2.09
N ASP A 122 -24.42 7.36 1.01
CA ASP A 122 -25.74 7.88 0.62
C ASP A 122 -26.79 7.63 1.74
N ALA A 123 -26.70 6.50 2.44
CA ALA A 123 -27.58 6.18 3.58
C ALA A 123 -27.17 6.87 4.90
N ALA A 124 -25.88 7.10 5.11
CA ALA A 124 -25.33 7.64 6.36
C ALA A 124 -25.37 9.18 6.43
N LEU A 125 -25.12 9.88 5.31
CA LEU A 125 -25.09 11.35 5.26
C LEU A 125 -26.37 12.04 5.75
N PRO A 126 -27.59 11.51 5.55
CA PRO A 126 -28.80 12.05 6.17
C PRO A 126 -28.73 12.05 7.70
N ILE A 127 -28.01 11.10 8.29
CA ILE A 127 -27.96 10.83 9.73
C ILE A 127 -26.73 11.48 10.38
N TYR A 128 -25.57 11.50 9.72
CA TYR A 128 -24.33 12.09 10.23
C TYR A 128 -23.63 12.84 9.10
N LYS A 129 -23.38 14.14 9.25
CA LYS A 129 -22.94 15.03 8.16
C LYS A 129 -21.43 14.99 7.95
N ASN A 130 -20.66 14.86 9.02
CA ASN A 130 -19.20 14.93 8.96
C ASN A 130 -18.58 13.55 8.72
N LEU A 131 -18.73 13.03 7.50
CA LEU A 131 -18.19 11.72 7.09
C LEU A 131 -17.01 11.89 6.15
N TYR A 132 -15.90 11.23 6.47
CA TYR A 132 -14.71 11.13 5.63
C TYR A 132 -14.63 9.74 5.01
N THR A 133 -14.04 9.63 3.82
CA THR A 133 -13.87 8.34 3.14
C THR A 133 -12.39 7.99 2.99
N MET A 134 -12.07 6.70 2.97
CA MET A 134 -10.71 6.21 2.77
C MET A 134 -10.70 5.03 1.80
N HIS A 135 -9.84 5.06 0.78
CA HIS A 135 -9.67 3.94 -0.15
C HIS A 135 -8.19 3.68 -0.49
N LYS A 136 -7.87 2.42 -0.82
CA LYS A 136 -6.50 1.97 -1.07
C LYS A 136 -5.96 2.57 -2.38
N TYR A 137 -4.75 3.13 -2.37
CA TYR A 137 -4.17 3.80 -3.54
C TYR A 137 -3.91 2.84 -4.71
N ASN A 138 -3.16 1.77 -4.48
CA ASN A 138 -2.91 0.70 -5.46
C ASN A 138 -3.21 -0.67 -4.83
N GLY A 139 -4.33 -0.77 -4.11
CA GLY A 139 -4.63 -1.95 -3.32
C GLY A 139 -3.67 -2.11 -2.13
N GLU A 140 -3.14 -3.29 -1.87
CA GLU A 140 -2.22 -3.56 -0.74
C GLU A 140 -0.73 -3.45 -1.10
N SER A 141 -0.43 -2.74 -2.20
CA SER A 141 0.91 -2.54 -2.73
C SER A 141 1.13 -1.10 -3.19
N LEU A 142 2.35 -0.82 -3.66
CA LEU A 142 2.68 0.41 -4.40
C LEU A 142 3.17 0.04 -5.79
N THR A 143 2.42 0.38 -6.83
CA THR A 143 2.63 -0.16 -8.19
C THR A 143 2.84 0.90 -9.25
N THR A 144 2.28 2.09 -9.08
CA THR A 144 2.29 3.11 -10.12
C THR A 144 2.10 4.51 -9.58
N TYR A 145 2.57 5.49 -10.34
CA TYR A 145 2.16 6.89 -10.27
C TYR A 145 1.25 7.30 -11.45
N GLU A 146 0.81 6.32 -12.24
CA GLU A 146 -0.14 6.43 -13.36
C GLU A 146 -1.33 5.47 -13.14
N PRO A 147 -2.10 5.61 -12.04
CA PRO A 147 -3.28 4.78 -11.82
C PRO A 147 -4.38 5.13 -12.83
N ARG A 148 -5.29 4.18 -13.08
CA ARG A 148 -6.42 4.37 -14.00
C ARG A 148 -7.58 3.42 -13.71
N GLY A 149 -8.52 3.32 -14.65
CA GLY A 149 -9.47 2.22 -14.71
C GLY A 149 -10.51 2.21 -13.59
N PRO A 150 -11.11 1.05 -13.29
CA PRO A 150 -12.25 0.95 -12.40
C PRO A 150 -11.94 1.36 -10.95
N TRP A 151 -10.72 1.14 -10.43
CA TRP A 151 -10.39 1.56 -9.07
C TRP A 151 -10.21 3.07 -8.94
N SER A 152 -9.65 3.74 -9.96
CA SER A 152 -9.66 5.21 -10.00
C SER A 152 -11.08 5.78 -10.06
N LYS A 153 -12.02 5.08 -10.73
CA LYS A 153 -13.43 5.48 -10.73
C LYS A 153 -14.04 5.46 -9.32
N ILE A 154 -13.75 4.43 -8.52
CA ILE A 154 -14.16 4.36 -7.11
C ILE A 154 -13.64 5.57 -6.33
N HIS A 155 -12.35 5.90 -6.49
CA HIS A 155 -11.77 7.09 -5.87
C HIS A 155 -12.50 8.38 -6.27
N THR A 156 -12.74 8.59 -7.57
CA THR A 156 -13.43 9.80 -8.04
C THR A 156 -14.88 9.89 -7.56
N ASP A 157 -15.59 8.76 -7.46
CA ASP A 157 -16.96 8.73 -6.94
C ASP A 157 -16.99 9.14 -5.47
N LEU A 158 -16.05 8.67 -4.66
CA LEU A 158 -15.93 9.03 -3.24
C LEU A 158 -15.46 10.47 -3.04
N SER A 159 -14.51 10.93 -3.84
CA SER A 159 -14.03 12.32 -3.84
C SER A 159 -15.15 13.31 -4.21
N SER A 160 -16.01 12.94 -5.17
CA SER A 160 -17.12 13.80 -5.63
C SER A 160 -18.18 14.13 -4.57
N LEU A 161 -18.15 13.43 -3.42
CA LEU A 161 -19.00 13.74 -2.26
C LEU A 161 -18.67 15.10 -1.62
N GLY A 162 -17.56 15.75 -1.98
CA GLY A 162 -17.20 17.09 -1.51
C GLY A 162 -16.72 17.14 -0.06
N SER A 163 -16.25 16.01 0.47
CA SER A 163 -15.68 15.86 1.82
C SER A 163 -14.18 15.53 1.74
N ILE A 164 -13.58 15.13 2.88
CA ILE A 164 -12.23 14.58 2.89
C ILE A 164 -12.24 13.15 2.34
N HIS A 165 -11.46 12.92 1.29
CA HIS A 165 -11.18 11.62 0.70
C HIS A 165 -9.70 11.28 0.88
N ILE A 166 -9.43 10.24 1.66
CA ILE A 166 -8.11 9.83 2.12
C ILE A 166 -7.58 8.72 1.22
N SER A 167 -6.45 8.98 0.54
CA SER A 167 -5.71 7.94 -0.15
C SER A 167 -4.91 7.12 0.85
N ASN A 168 -5.10 5.80 0.87
CA ASN A 168 -4.42 4.89 1.79
C ASN A 168 -3.34 4.10 1.05
N VAL A 169 -2.08 4.44 1.29
CA VAL A 169 -0.92 3.66 0.85
C VAL A 169 -0.76 2.51 1.83
N HIS A 170 -1.22 1.33 1.41
CA HIS A 170 -1.66 0.28 2.32
C HIS A 170 -0.79 -0.97 2.22
N ILE A 171 -0.33 -1.48 3.35
CA ILE A 171 0.41 -2.75 3.54
C ILE A 171 1.78 -2.86 2.85
N LEU A 172 1.89 -2.51 1.57
CA LEU A 172 3.12 -2.54 0.77
C LEU A 172 3.70 -3.94 0.57
N ALA A 173 2.82 -4.90 0.26
CA ALA A 173 3.16 -6.31 0.10
C ALA A 173 4.31 -6.57 -0.89
N ASN A 174 4.40 -5.75 -1.94
CA ASN A 174 5.45 -5.88 -2.95
C ASN A 174 6.81 -5.29 -2.55
N LEU A 175 6.87 -4.49 -1.49
CA LEU A 175 8.10 -3.84 -1.02
C LEU A 175 8.79 -4.62 0.11
N GLU A 176 8.08 -5.53 0.78
CA GLU A 176 8.66 -6.25 1.92
C GLU A 176 9.76 -7.25 1.47
N PRO A 177 10.99 -7.22 2.06
CA PRO A 177 11.37 -6.48 3.27
C PRO A 177 12.37 -5.32 3.07
N PHE A 178 12.88 -5.12 1.85
CA PHE A 178 14.02 -4.22 1.60
C PHE A 178 13.65 -2.75 1.73
N ARG A 179 14.67 -1.91 2.01
CA ARG A 179 14.52 -0.46 2.06
C ARG A 179 13.96 0.08 0.75
N TRP A 180 12.90 0.88 0.85
CA TRP A 180 12.33 1.62 -0.28
C TRP A 180 12.08 3.08 0.13
N GLY A 181 12.47 4.04 -0.70
CA GLY A 181 12.40 5.45 -0.33
C GLY A 181 12.53 6.44 -1.49
N SER A 182 12.02 6.09 -2.69
CA SER A 182 12.17 6.91 -3.91
C SER A 182 11.39 8.23 -3.81
N PRO A 183 12.04 9.41 -3.74
CA PRO A 183 11.31 10.67 -3.65
C PRO A 183 10.57 11.02 -4.94
N ASP A 184 11.16 10.71 -6.11
CA ASP A 184 10.54 10.96 -7.42
C ASP A 184 9.23 10.17 -7.57
N PHE A 185 9.26 8.88 -7.22
CA PHE A 185 8.07 8.03 -7.29
C PHE A 185 6.97 8.57 -6.37
N VAL A 186 7.30 8.91 -5.13
CA VAL A 186 6.31 9.43 -4.18
C VAL A 186 5.74 10.78 -4.62
N GLN A 187 6.57 11.69 -5.13
CA GLN A 187 6.08 12.97 -5.64
C GLN A 187 5.04 12.76 -6.75
N LYS A 188 5.36 11.92 -7.74
CA LYS A 188 4.44 11.59 -8.84
C LYS A 188 3.19 10.86 -8.33
N ALA A 189 3.33 9.96 -7.36
CA ALA A 189 2.19 9.24 -6.78
C ALA A 189 1.21 10.19 -6.07
N VAL A 190 1.71 11.15 -5.28
CA VAL A 190 0.84 12.17 -4.65
C VAL A 190 0.21 13.11 -5.69
N GLN A 191 0.93 13.46 -6.75
CA GLN A 191 0.32 14.20 -7.87
C GLN A 191 -0.83 13.39 -8.51
N ALA A 192 -0.68 12.09 -8.70
CA ALA A 192 -1.74 11.23 -9.19
C ALA A 192 -2.90 11.05 -8.20
N MET A 193 -2.63 11.02 -6.89
CA MET A 193 -3.68 11.04 -5.87
C MET A 193 -4.61 12.26 -6.04
N HIS A 194 -4.04 13.43 -6.35
CA HIS A 194 -4.83 14.62 -6.65
C HIS A 194 -5.48 14.55 -8.04
N ASN A 195 -4.68 14.34 -9.08
CA ASN A 195 -5.09 14.56 -10.47
C ASN A 195 -5.97 13.44 -11.03
N VAL A 196 -5.80 12.21 -10.56
CA VAL A 196 -6.55 11.04 -11.03
C VAL A 196 -7.61 10.63 -10.02
N HIS A 197 -7.28 10.58 -8.74
CA HIS A 197 -8.18 10.07 -7.70
C HIS A 197 -9.02 11.16 -7.01
N GLY A 198 -8.63 12.43 -7.13
CA GLY A 198 -9.30 13.53 -6.42
C GLY A 198 -9.14 13.46 -4.90
N ALA A 199 -8.16 12.71 -4.38
CA ALA A 199 -7.90 12.64 -2.95
C ALA A 199 -7.30 13.96 -2.43
N ASN A 200 -7.65 14.32 -1.21
CA ASN A 200 -7.20 15.54 -0.53
C ASN A 200 -6.60 15.26 0.85
N ALA A 201 -6.38 13.98 1.18
CA ALA A 201 -5.70 13.53 2.39
C ALA A 201 -4.94 12.22 2.14
N LEU A 202 -3.98 11.91 3.02
CA LEU A 202 -3.12 10.73 2.94
C LEU A 202 -3.17 9.93 4.26
N HIS A 203 -3.25 8.61 4.13
CA HIS A 203 -2.96 7.64 5.18
C HIS A 203 -1.82 6.73 4.69
N LEU A 204 -0.83 6.50 5.55
CA LEU A 204 0.42 5.86 5.19
C LEU A 204 0.72 4.68 6.12
N TYR A 205 0.88 3.48 5.57
CA TYR A 205 1.42 2.34 6.31
C TYR A 205 2.93 2.47 6.52
N PRO A 206 3.54 1.75 7.48
CA PRO A 206 4.99 1.59 7.50
C PRO A 206 5.51 1.02 6.18
N GLN A 207 6.74 1.35 5.79
CA GLN A 207 7.29 0.98 4.48
C GLN A 207 7.34 -0.53 4.26
N SER A 208 7.61 -1.28 5.32
CA SER A 208 7.47 -2.73 5.39
C SER A 208 7.20 -3.16 6.84
N SER A 209 6.94 -4.45 7.05
CA SER A 209 6.89 -5.06 8.39
C SER A 209 5.75 -4.51 9.27
N TYR A 210 4.61 -4.17 8.65
CA TYR A 210 3.42 -3.67 9.37
C TYR A 210 3.01 -4.61 10.52
N TRP A 211 3.09 -5.92 10.29
CA TRP A 211 2.69 -6.94 11.25
C TRP A 211 3.70 -7.18 12.39
N ASP A 212 4.88 -6.56 12.36
CA ASP A 212 5.96 -6.75 13.34
C ASP A 212 6.46 -5.43 13.94
N TRP A 213 5.57 -4.42 13.99
CA TRP A 213 5.87 -3.15 14.67
C TRP A 213 6.36 -3.40 16.12
N PRO A 214 7.45 -2.75 16.58
CA PRO A 214 8.12 -1.58 15.97
C PRO A 214 9.37 -1.89 15.13
N TYR A 215 9.59 -3.15 14.75
CA TYR A 215 10.86 -3.59 14.18
C TYR A 215 10.77 -3.87 12.68
N THR A 216 11.91 -3.75 12.00
CA THR A 216 12.09 -4.15 10.61
C THR A 216 12.44 -5.64 10.52
N ALA A 217 12.49 -6.19 9.31
CA ALA A 217 12.94 -7.56 9.08
C ALA A 217 14.47 -7.73 9.05
N ASP A 218 15.23 -6.64 9.25
CA ASP A 218 16.69 -6.68 9.28
C ASP A 218 17.19 -7.54 10.46
N LYS A 219 18.17 -8.39 10.17
CA LYS A 219 18.84 -9.20 11.18
C LYS A 219 20.17 -8.54 11.54
N LEU A 220 20.21 -7.92 12.71
CA LEU A 220 21.44 -7.31 13.23
C LEU A 220 22.30 -8.34 13.98
N PRO A 221 23.60 -8.06 14.19
CA PRO A 221 24.45 -8.84 15.09
C PRO A 221 23.81 -9.01 16.48
N ASN A 222 24.18 -10.09 17.18
CA ASN A 222 23.72 -10.39 18.54
C ASN A 222 22.19 -10.56 18.73
N GLY A 223 21.42 -10.65 17.64
CA GLY A 223 19.97 -10.77 17.71
C GLY A 223 19.24 -9.45 17.98
N GLU A 224 19.95 -8.32 17.84
CA GLU A 224 19.32 -7.00 17.88
C GLU A 224 18.33 -6.84 16.72
N ARG A 225 17.34 -5.98 16.92
CA ARG A 225 16.28 -5.68 15.95
C ARG A 225 16.35 -4.21 15.58
N GLU A 226 16.28 -3.91 14.29
CA GLU A 226 16.29 -2.53 13.81
C GLU A 226 14.89 -1.92 13.92
N PHE A 227 14.80 -0.67 14.38
CA PHE A 227 13.51 0.04 14.51
C PHE A 227 13.05 0.61 13.17
N GLN A 228 11.76 0.51 12.87
CA GLN A 228 11.19 1.05 11.63
C GLN A 228 11.34 2.57 11.53
N LEU A 229 11.21 3.31 12.64
CA LEU A 229 11.36 4.78 12.62
C LEU A 229 12.79 5.24 12.34
N ASP A 230 13.78 4.41 12.68
CA ASP A 230 15.19 4.70 12.43
C ASP A 230 15.57 4.37 10.98
N ARG A 231 15.12 3.21 10.47
CA ARG A 231 15.40 2.77 9.09
C ARG A 231 14.60 3.54 8.05
N ASP A 232 13.29 3.68 8.27
CA ASP A 232 12.33 4.17 7.27
C ASP A 232 12.09 5.68 7.37
N TRP A 233 13.02 6.44 7.96
CA TRP A 233 12.89 7.90 8.12
C TRP A 233 12.60 8.60 6.79
N ILE A 234 13.26 8.19 5.70
CA ILE A 234 13.10 8.77 4.37
C ILE A 234 11.69 8.53 3.83
N TRP A 235 11.07 7.39 4.15
CA TRP A 235 9.70 7.06 3.77
C TRP A 235 8.72 8.07 4.40
N TYR A 236 8.74 8.23 5.71
CA TYR A 236 7.83 9.15 6.39
C TYR A 236 8.07 10.60 5.97
N GLN A 237 9.33 11.00 5.80
CA GLN A 237 9.68 12.36 5.40
C GLN A 237 9.24 12.67 3.96
N THR A 238 9.39 11.71 3.03
CA THR A 238 9.05 11.95 1.62
C THR A 238 7.55 12.06 1.41
N TRP A 239 6.77 11.15 2.02
CA TRP A 239 5.31 11.23 1.97
C TRP A 239 4.77 12.48 2.69
N GLY A 240 5.32 12.83 3.86
CA GLY A 240 4.94 14.06 4.56
C GLY A 240 5.24 15.33 3.73
N ARG A 241 6.41 15.39 3.09
CA ARG A 241 6.82 16.52 2.25
C ARG A 241 5.88 16.75 1.07
N TYR A 242 5.48 15.68 0.38
CA TYR A 242 4.65 15.77 -0.81
C TYR A 242 3.16 15.82 -0.51
N ALA A 243 2.70 15.22 0.59
CA ALA A 243 1.35 15.47 1.12
C ALA A 243 1.16 16.94 1.53
N TRP A 244 2.22 17.59 2.04
CA TRP A 244 2.22 19.03 2.30
C TRP A 244 2.17 19.85 1.01
N ASN A 245 3.04 19.55 0.05
CA ASN A 245 3.00 20.13 -1.30
C ASN A 245 3.72 19.23 -2.30
N SER A 246 2.98 18.71 -3.28
CA SER A 246 3.47 17.85 -4.36
C SER A 246 3.93 18.60 -5.61
N HIS A 247 3.62 19.90 -5.72
CA HIS A 247 4.03 20.78 -6.82
C HIS A 247 5.32 21.52 -6.45
N ARG A 248 6.42 20.77 -6.36
CA ARG A 248 7.78 21.26 -6.10
C ARG A 248 8.64 21.04 -7.33
N ASP A 249 9.51 22.00 -7.63
CA ASP A 249 10.42 21.88 -8.77
C ASP A 249 11.37 20.69 -8.58
N ARG A 250 11.57 19.91 -9.64
CA ARG A 250 12.34 18.67 -9.56
C ARG A 250 13.82 18.92 -9.26
N ALA A 251 14.42 19.97 -9.80
CA ALA A 251 15.83 20.27 -9.54
C ALA A 251 16.04 20.68 -8.08
N ASP A 252 15.12 21.48 -7.53
CA ASP A 252 15.13 21.85 -6.11
C ASP A 252 14.93 20.63 -5.20
N GLU A 253 14.04 19.70 -5.57
CA GLU A 253 13.84 18.45 -4.83
C GLU A 253 15.08 17.54 -4.86
N ILE A 254 15.78 17.46 -5.98
CA ILE A 254 17.06 16.74 -6.06
C ILE A 254 18.06 17.35 -5.08
N GLY A 255 18.22 18.68 -5.09
CA GLY A 255 19.09 19.38 -4.15
C GLY A 255 18.71 19.13 -2.68
N TYR A 256 17.41 19.21 -2.36
CA TYR A 256 16.90 18.95 -1.02
C TYR A 256 17.22 17.53 -0.53
N TRP A 257 16.93 16.51 -1.33
CA TRP A 257 17.15 15.12 -0.93
C TRP A 257 18.62 14.73 -0.87
N ASN A 258 19.43 15.25 -1.79
CA ASN A 258 20.88 15.13 -1.70
C ASN A 258 21.39 15.69 -0.37
N HIS A 259 20.89 16.86 0.04
CA HIS A 259 21.25 17.47 1.32
C HIS A 259 20.79 16.62 2.53
N GLN A 260 19.54 16.16 2.57
CA GLN A 260 19.03 15.32 3.67
C GLN A 260 19.85 14.02 3.82
N LEU A 261 20.13 13.34 2.72
CA LEU A 261 20.94 12.12 2.70
C LEU A 261 22.41 12.39 3.08
N GLY A 262 22.96 13.52 2.63
CA GLY A 262 24.30 13.97 2.99
C GLY A 262 24.44 14.20 4.49
N GLN A 263 23.46 14.84 5.12
CA GLN A 263 23.40 15.01 6.58
C GLN A 263 23.30 13.67 7.31
N PHE A 264 22.41 12.78 6.87
CA PHE A 264 22.20 11.48 7.52
C PHE A 264 23.44 10.58 7.46
N TYR A 265 24.13 10.53 6.32
CA TYR A 265 25.29 9.66 6.11
C TYR A 265 26.66 10.34 6.31
N GLY A 266 26.68 11.64 6.62
CA GLY A 266 27.92 12.39 6.80
C GLY A 266 28.76 12.45 5.54
N THR A 267 28.17 12.89 4.42
CA THR A 267 28.86 13.04 3.13
C THR A 267 28.40 14.33 2.44
N SER A 268 29.12 14.79 1.41
CA SER A 268 28.70 15.95 0.61
C SER A 268 27.40 15.68 -0.15
N ASP A 269 26.63 16.73 -0.42
CA ASP A 269 25.39 16.66 -1.21
C ASP A 269 25.65 16.04 -2.60
N GLU A 270 26.80 16.33 -3.22
CA GLU A 270 27.20 15.73 -4.51
C GLU A 270 27.31 14.20 -4.41
N ASN A 271 27.99 13.69 -3.39
CA ASN A 271 28.15 12.25 -3.18
C ASN A 271 26.84 11.59 -2.74
N ALA A 272 26.06 12.26 -1.88
CA ALA A 272 24.73 11.83 -1.48
C ALA A 272 23.75 11.74 -2.65
N GLY A 273 24.01 12.48 -3.73
CA GLY A 273 23.29 12.35 -5.00
C GLY A 273 23.29 10.93 -5.56
N ASN A 274 24.35 10.14 -5.33
CA ASN A 274 24.37 8.73 -5.73
C ASN A 274 23.45 7.87 -4.85
N ILE A 275 23.29 8.20 -3.55
CA ILE A 275 22.35 7.49 -2.65
C ILE A 275 20.90 7.75 -3.10
N ARG A 276 20.58 9.00 -3.45
CA ARG A 276 19.27 9.34 -4.02
C ARG A 276 19.00 8.56 -5.31
N ILE A 277 19.97 8.51 -6.23
CA ILE A 277 19.86 7.73 -7.47
C ILE A 277 19.61 6.25 -7.14
N ALA A 278 20.31 5.67 -6.17
CA ALA A 278 20.11 4.29 -5.77
C ALA A 278 18.66 4.02 -5.31
N TYR A 279 18.09 4.89 -4.48
CA TYR A 279 16.68 4.80 -4.08
C TYR A 279 15.69 4.98 -5.22
N GLU A 280 15.93 5.93 -6.13
CA GLU A 280 15.00 6.18 -7.24
C GLU A 280 15.02 5.08 -8.28
N GLU A 281 16.20 4.56 -8.62
CA GLU A 281 16.36 3.47 -9.58
C GLU A 281 15.82 2.15 -9.01
N SER A 282 16.25 1.75 -7.81
CA SER A 282 15.70 0.55 -7.16
C SER A 282 14.20 0.68 -6.86
N GLY A 283 13.73 1.91 -6.63
CA GLY A 283 12.34 2.22 -6.33
C GLY A 283 11.35 1.84 -7.42
N GLU A 284 11.80 1.69 -8.67
CA GLU A 284 10.98 1.28 -9.81
C GLU A 284 10.84 -0.24 -9.96
N ILE A 285 11.72 -1.04 -9.34
CA ILE A 285 11.82 -2.49 -9.57
C ILE A 285 10.56 -3.22 -9.12
N ALA A 286 10.22 -3.13 -7.84
CA ALA A 286 9.06 -3.82 -7.28
C ALA A 286 7.71 -3.32 -7.84
N PRO A 287 7.48 -2.00 -8.02
CA PRO A 287 6.26 -1.50 -8.64
C PRO A 287 6.05 -2.02 -10.07
N LYS A 288 7.08 -1.94 -10.93
CA LYS A 288 7.01 -2.40 -12.33
C LYS A 288 6.80 -3.91 -12.43
N LEU A 289 7.54 -4.70 -11.66
CA LEU A 289 7.40 -6.15 -11.70
C LEU A 289 6.02 -6.60 -11.20
N LEU A 290 5.48 -5.98 -10.14
CA LEU A 290 4.16 -6.37 -9.64
C LEU A 290 3.07 -6.06 -10.66
N ARG A 291 3.00 -4.83 -11.20
CA ARG A 291 1.91 -4.46 -12.12
C ARG A 291 1.93 -5.26 -13.42
N ARG A 292 3.11 -5.74 -13.83
CA ARG A 292 3.27 -6.43 -15.12
C ARG A 292 3.14 -7.95 -15.02
N PHE A 293 3.54 -8.54 -13.90
CA PHE A 293 3.62 -10.00 -13.73
C PHE A 293 2.88 -10.54 -12.50
N GLY A 294 2.47 -9.67 -11.57
CA GLY A 294 1.85 -10.06 -10.32
C GLY A 294 0.55 -10.86 -10.50
N ILE A 295 0.24 -11.67 -9.50
CA ILE A 295 -1.05 -12.35 -9.38
C ILE A 295 -2.07 -11.45 -8.68
N THR A 296 -1.61 -10.61 -7.75
CA THR A 296 -2.45 -9.66 -6.98
C THR A 296 -1.58 -8.57 -6.37
N GLU A 297 -2.16 -7.42 -6.08
CA GLU A 297 -1.56 -6.39 -5.22
C GLU A 297 -1.68 -6.70 -3.72
N GLY A 298 -2.52 -7.67 -3.37
CA GLY A 298 -2.74 -8.15 -2.00
C GLY A 298 -1.54 -8.84 -1.37
N ASN A 299 -1.43 -8.80 -0.05
CA ASN A 299 -0.41 -9.55 0.71
C ASN A 299 -0.53 -11.09 0.65
N ARG A 300 -1.52 -11.60 -0.09
CA ARG A 300 -1.53 -12.99 -0.58
C ARG A 300 -0.31 -13.31 -1.44
N GLN A 301 0.36 -12.29 -2.00
CA GLN A 301 1.63 -12.41 -2.72
C GLN A 301 2.75 -11.64 -2.00
N THR A 302 3.91 -12.29 -1.83
CA THR A 302 5.16 -11.64 -1.42
C THR A 302 6.10 -11.58 -2.63
N LEU A 303 6.14 -10.45 -3.33
CA LEU A 303 6.84 -10.32 -4.62
C LEU A 303 8.34 -10.65 -4.52
N LEU A 304 9.01 -10.14 -3.49
CA LEU A 304 10.48 -10.21 -3.37
C LEU A 304 11.00 -11.60 -2.99
N LEU A 305 10.11 -12.57 -2.75
CA LEU A 305 10.46 -14.01 -2.72
C LEU A 305 10.52 -14.64 -4.12
N GLY A 306 10.10 -13.91 -5.15
CA GLY A 306 10.06 -14.35 -6.52
C GLY A 306 8.77 -15.08 -6.90
N MET A 307 8.73 -15.54 -8.15
CA MET A 307 7.60 -16.27 -8.72
C MET A 307 8.08 -17.59 -9.33
N PHE A 308 7.20 -18.59 -9.33
CA PHE A 308 7.40 -19.83 -10.07
C PHE A 308 7.17 -19.60 -11.57
N MET A 309 7.83 -20.40 -12.41
CA MET A 309 7.57 -20.44 -13.85
C MET A 309 6.08 -20.70 -14.14
N SER A 310 5.43 -21.58 -13.37
CA SER A 310 3.98 -21.85 -13.51
C SER A 310 3.09 -20.63 -13.30
N GLN A 311 3.51 -19.67 -12.47
CA GLN A 311 2.74 -18.44 -12.25
C GLN A 311 2.87 -17.47 -13.42
N LEU A 312 3.96 -17.56 -14.20
CA LEU A 312 4.17 -16.74 -15.40
C LEU A 312 3.46 -17.31 -16.64
N VAL A 313 3.47 -18.64 -16.81
CA VAL A 313 2.87 -19.30 -17.99
C VAL A 313 1.39 -19.63 -17.81
N ASN A 314 0.90 -19.70 -16.57
CA ASN A 314 -0.52 -19.95 -16.28
C ASN A 314 -0.98 -19.10 -15.07
N PRO A 315 -0.95 -17.76 -15.20
CA PRO A 315 -1.23 -16.86 -14.08
C PRO A 315 -2.68 -16.99 -13.56
N TYR A 316 -3.65 -17.20 -14.44
CA TYR A 316 -5.07 -17.28 -14.06
C TYR A 316 -5.39 -18.48 -13.14
N LYS A 317 -4.58 -19.54 -13.15
CA LYS A 317 -4.68 -20.65 -12.19
C LYS A 317 -4.51 -20.19 -10.73
N TYR A 318 -3.80 -19.08 -10.51
CA TYR A 318 -3.50 -18.54 -9.19
C TYR A 318 -4.46 -17.41 -8.77
N THR A 319 -5.57 -17.24 -9.50
CA THR A 319 -6.62 -16.24 -9.26
C THR A 319 -6.10 -14.80 -9.37
N ILE A 320 -6.29 -14.20 -10.54
CA ILE A 320 -6.17 -12.75 -10.75
C ILE A 320 -7.56 -12.15 -10.61
N TYR A 321 -7.72 -11.20 -9.69
CA TYR A 321 -9.00 -10.50 -9.52
C TYR A 321 -9.15 -9.38 -10.56
N PRO A 322 -10.36 -9.20 -11.13
CA PRO A 322 -10.65 -8.07 -12.00
C PRO A 322 -10.37 -6.72 -11.30
N GLY A 323 -9.89 -5.75 -12.06
CA GLY A 323 -9.55 -4.41 -11.59
C GLY A 323 -8.06 -4.22 -11.33
N PHE A 324 -7.31 -5.27 -10.99
CA PHE A 324 -5.88 -5.15 -10.69
C PHE A 324 -5.08 -4.66 -11.92
N TYR A 325 -5.04 -5.44 -13.00
CA TYR A 325 -4.32 -5.09 -14.23
C TYR A 325 -4.96 -3.90 -14.97
N GLU A 326 -6.24 -3.65 -14.73
CA GLU A 326 -6.98 -2.53 -15.33
C GLU A 326 -6.73 -1.20 -14.61
N SER A 327 -6.22 -1.21 -13.38
CA SER A 327 -6.12 0.00 -12.55
C SER A 327 -4.72 0.34 -12.01
N CYS A 328 -3.86 -0.67 -11.80
CA CYS A 328 -2.60 -0.51 -11.05
C CYS A 328 -1.38 -0.09 -11.88
N GLY A 329 -1.59 0.54 -13.04
CA GLY A 329 -0.53 1.09 -13.87
C GLY A 329 -0.95 1.34 -15.31
N PRO A 330 0.01 1.64 -16.21
CA PRO A 330 -0.26 1.79 -17.63
C PRO A 330 -1.00 0.58 -18.22
N GLU A 331 -1.71 0.79 -19.33
CA GLU A 331 -2.21 -0.33 -20.14
C GLU A 331 -1.03 -1.16 -20.63
N GLY A 332 -1.20 -2.48 -20.73
CA GLY A 332 -0.20 -3.34 -21.34
C GLY A 332 -0.52 -4.82 -21.18
N GLU A 333 0.40 -5.67 -21.64
CA GLU A 333 0.14 -7.09 -21.87
C GLU A 333 0.86 -8.00 -20.87
N LYS A 334 0.14 -8.98 -20.32
CA LYS A 334 0.76 -10.08 -19.57
C LYS A 334 1.64 -10.89 -20.51
N LEU A 335 2.59 -11.65 -19.98
CA LEU A 335 3.46 -12.50 -20.79
C LEU A 335 2.68 -13.48 -21.69
N ILE A 336 1.59 -14.06 -21.18
CA ILE A 336 0.72 -14.97 -21.93
C ILE A 336 -0.01 -14.26 -23.09
N GLU A 337 -0.43 -13.01 -22.89
CA GLU A 337 -1.13 -12.20 -23.90
C GLU A 337 -0.15 -11.75 -24.98
N PHE A 338 1.06 -11.34 -24.56
CA PHE A 338 2.15 -11.00 -25.46
C PHE A 338 2.51 -12.16 -26.38
N VAL A 339 2.79 -13.36 -25.83
CA VAL A 339 3.14 -14.53 -26.65
C VAL A 339 1.99 -14.97 -27.54
N GLU A 340 0.75 -14.96 -27.04
CA GLU A 340 -0.43 -15.26 -27.86
C GLU A 340 -0.54 -14.34 -29.08
N LYS A 341 -0.32 -13.03 -28.90
CA LYS A 341 -0.38 -12.05 -29.99
C LYS A 341 0.72 -12.25 -31.02
N GLU A 342 1.96 -12.55 -30.59
CA GLU A 342 3.07 -12.88 -31.50
C GLU A 342 2.69 -14.07 -32.41
N TRP A 343 2.18 -15.16 -31.85
CA TRP A 343 1.77 -16.33 -32.62
C TRP A 343 0.57 -16.08 -33.55
N LYS A 344 -0.28 -15.12 -33.19
CA LYS A 344 -1.43 -14.70 -34.00
C LYS A 344 -1.12 -13.54 -34.95
N ASN A 345 0.11 -13.04 -34.99
CA ASN A 345 0.52 -11.85 -35.74
C ASN A 345 -0.39 -10.63 -35.45
N GLN A 346 -0.71 -10.41 -34.17
CA GLN A 346 -1.55 -9.31 -33.72
C GLN A 346 -0.70 -8.16 -33.18
N PRO A 347 -1.14 -6.90 -33.32
CA PRO A 347 -0.39 -5.76 -32.81
C PRO A 347 -0.38 -5.72 -31.27
N HIS A 348 0.77 -5.34 -30.72
CA HIS A 348 0.98 -5.08 -29.30
C HIS A 348 0.51 -3.68 -28.91
N VAL A 349 0.01 -3.52 -27.67
CA VAL A 349 -0.49 -2.24 -27.13
C VAL A 349 -0.03 -2.04 -25.69
N GLY A 350 0.55 -0.87 -25.40
CA GLY A 350 0.91 -0.45 -24.05
C GLY A 350 2.26 -1.01 -23.55
N GLU A 351 2.37 -1.18 -22.24
CA GLU A 351 3.56 -1.64 -21.52
C GLU A 351 3.81 -3.14 -21.76
N MET A 352 4.95 -3.48 -22.37
CA MET A 352 5.29 -4.85 -22.73
C MET A 352 6.10 -5.57 -21.64
N PRO A 353 5.88 -6.88 -21.46
CA PRO A 353 6.55 -7.64 -20.40
C PRO A 353 8.06 -7.73 -20.62
N LEU A 354 8.54 -7.87 -21.86
CA LEU A 354 9.97 -7.96 -22.16
C LEU A 354 10.70 -6.62 -21.96
N ASP A 355 10.03 -5.50 -22.26
CA ASP A 355 10.56 -4.17 -22.01
C ASP A 355 10.70 -3.91 -20.51
N ILE A 356 9.72 -4.36 -19.71
CA ILE A 356 9.75 -4.17 -18.26
C ILE A 356 10.89 -4.92 -17.60
N VAL A 357 11.12 -6.20 -17.95
CA VAL A 357 12.28 -6.92 -17.38
C VAL A 357 13.61 -6.35 -17.85
N ALA A 358 13.67 -5.77 -19.05
CA ALA A 358 14.86 -5.06 -19.54
C ALA A 358 15.11 -3.74 -18.78
N GLN A 359 14.06 -2.97 -18.48
CA GLN A 359 14.18 -1.76 -17.65
C GLN A 359 14.57 -2.09 -16.21
N VAL A 360 14.00 -3.16 -15.65
CA VAL A 360 14.22 -3.54 -14.24
C VAL A 360 15.66 -4.04 -13.99
N ILE A 361 16.30 -4.71 -14.95
CA ILE A 361 17.74 -5.00 -14.84
C ILE A 361 18.58 -3.73 -14.90
N GLU A 362 18.23 -2.77 -15.77
CA GLU A 362 18.93 -1.49 -15.88
C GLU A 362 18.81 -0.67 -14.59
N HIS A 363 17.62 -0.64 -13.99
CA HIS A 363 17.38 -0.06 -12.67
C HIS A 363 18.28 -0.69 -11.59
N GLY A 364 18.36 -2.03 -11.55
CA GLY A 364 19.22 -2.75 -10.61
C GLY A 364 20.71 -2.40 -10.78
N ASP A 365 21.19 -2.36 -12.03
CA ASP A 365 22.58 -2.04 -12.34
C ASP A 365 22.94 -0.59 -11.98
N LYS A 366 22.06 0.37 -12.30
CA LYS A 366 22.24 1.77 -11.92
C LYS A 366 22.21 1.98 -10.42
N ALA A 367 21.32 1.28 -9.71
CA ALA A 367 21.20 1.39 -8.26
C ALA A 367 22.49 0.94 -7.55
N ILE A 368 23.05 -0.19 -7.96
CA ILE A 368 24.33 -0.68 -7.41
C ILE A 368 25.49 0.25 -7.79
N ALA A 369 25.59 0.63 -9.06
CA ALA A 369 26.67 1.51 -9.51
C ALA A 369 26.69 2.83 -8.73
N ALA A 370 25.50 3.36 -8.40
CA ALA A 370 25.36 4.58 -7.61
C ALA A 370 25.72 4.36 -6.13
N ILE A 371 25.14 3.34 -5.47
CA ILE A 371 25.40 3.14 -4.04
C ILE A 371 26.87 2.77 -3.75
N ASP A 372 27.48 1.94 -4.61
CA ASP A 372 28.89 1.54 -4.46
C ASP A 372 29.84 2.74 -4.63
N LYS A 373 29.47 3.70 -5.49
CA LYS A 373 30.23 4.94 -5.68
C LYS A 373 30.18 5.84 -4.45
N ALA A 374 29.09 5.84 -3.68
CA ALA A 374 28.97 6.63 -2.46
C ALA A 374 29.76 6.03 -1.28
N ALA A 375 30.05 4.73 -1.30
CA ALA A 375 30.56 4.00 -0.13
C ALA A 375 31.84 4.60 0.49
N GLY A 376 32.76 5.09 -0.35
CA GLY A 376 34.04 5.62 0.11
C GLY A 376 33.95 6.95 0.88
N SER A 377 32.83 7.67 0.83
CA SER A 377 32.69 9.00 1.42
C SER A 377 31.81 9.06 2.68
N ILE A 378 31.26 7.92 3.12
CA ILE A 378 30.33 7.85 4.25
C ILE A 378 31.07 7.97 5.58
N SER A 379 30.70 8.95 6.42
CA SER A 379 31.30 9.14 7.75
C SER A 379 30.36 8.82 8.91
N SER A 380 29.04 8.84 8.71
CA SER A 380 28.00 8.63 9.73
C SER A 380 27.03 7.53 9.31
N ASN A 381 26.37 6.87 10.27
CA ASN A 381 25.41 5.79 10.00
C ASN A 381 25.94 4.70 9.04
N LYS A 382 27.22 4.35 9.18
CA LYS A 382 27.94 3.44 8.26
C LYS A 382 27.33 2.05 8.18
N GLU A 383 26.85 1.52 9.31
CA GLU A 383 26.22 0.21 9.35
C GLU A 383 24.88 0.21 8.61
N GLU A 384 24.10 1.28 8.76
CA GLU A 384 22.86 1.48 8.01
C GLU A 384 23.13 1.63 6.52
N PHE A 385 24.14 2.43 6.14
CA PHE A 385 24.57 2.54 4.76
C PHE A 385 24.97 1.18 4.17
N ALA A 386 25.71 0.36 4.92
CA ALA A 386 26.11 -0.97 4.46
C ALA A 386 24.90 -1.89 4.24
N ARG A 387 23.84 -1.78 5.06
CA ARG A 387 22.58 -2.51 4.86
C ARG A 387 21.81 -1.99 3.64
N LEU A 388 21.74 -0.67 3.45
CA LEU A 388 21.17 -0.07 2.24
C LEU A 388 21.90 -0.53 0.97
N GLN A 389 23.23 -0.53 1.00
CA GLN A 389 24.07 -1.06 -0.07
C GLN A 389 23.70 -2.53 -0.35
N ASN A 390 23.65 -3.37 0.67
CA ASN A 390 23.22 -4.76 0.53
C ASN A 390 21.82 -4.89 -0.11
N ASP A 391 20.86 -4.06 0.28
CA ASP A 391 19.51 -4.07 -0.30
C ASP A 391 19.51 -3.73 -1.79
N MET A 392 20.37 -2.81 -2.25
CA MET A 392 20.54 -2.54 -3.69
C MET A 392 21.12 -3.76 -4.42
N HIS A 393 22.06 -4.48 -3.80
CA HIS A 393 22.59 -5.74 -4.32
C HIS A 393 21.49 -6.81 -4.41
N CYS A 394 20.67 -6.96 -3.38
CA CYS A 394 19.51 -7.85 -3.40
C CYS A 394 18.52 -7.51 -4.53
N TYR A 395 18.21 -6.22 -4.73
CA TYR A 395 17.32 -5.78 -5.80
C TYR A 395 17.85 -6.11 -7.20
N ARG A 396 19.15 -5.94 -7.48
CA ARG A 396 19.73 -6.35 -8.77
C ARG A 396 19.63 -7.86 -8.97
N GLU A 397 20.06 -8.65 -7.99
CA GLU A 397 20.03 -10.12 -8.12
C GLU A 397 18.60 -10.62 -8.35
N PHE A 398 17.64 -10.04 -7.61
CA PHE A 398 16.22 -10.29 -7.83
C PHE A 398 15.78 -9.94 -9.26
N ALA A 399 16.12 -8.75 -9.76
CA ALA A 399 15.80 -8.29 -11.11
C ALA A 399 16.35 -9.24 -12.19
N TYR A 400 17.62 -9.66 -12.07
CA TYR A 400 18.26 -10.58 -13.01
C TYR A 400 17.63 -11.98 -12.97
N ALA A 401 17.39 -12.52 -11.78
CA ALA A 401 16.72 -13.81 -11.62
C ALA A 401 15.30 -13.79 -12.21
N PHE A 402 14.57 -12.68 -12.03
CA PHE A 402 13.24 -12.50 -12.59
C PHE A 402 13.27 -12.42 -14.12
N ASN A 403 14.16 -11.60 -14.68
CA ASN A 403 14.36 -11.43 -16.12
C ASN A 403 14.66 -12.77 -16.82
N LEU A 404 15.62 -13.54 -16.30
CA LEU A 404 15.95 -14.86 -16.86
C LEU A 404 14.75 -15.80 -16.81
N LYS A 405 14.00 -15.81 -15.70
CA LYS A 405 12.82 -16.66 -15.54
C LYS A 405 11.67 -16.25 -16.47
N VAL A 406 11.48 -14.97 -16.75
CA VAL A 406 10.50 -14.48 -17.74
C VAL A 406 10.89 -14.89 -19.15
N LYS A 407 12.18 -14.79 -19.51
CA LYS A 407 12.68 -15.27 -20.81
C LYS A 407 12.47 -16.79 -20.98
N ALA A 408 12.76 -17.58 -19.95
CA ALA A 408 12.46 -19.01 -19.94
C ALA A 408 10.95 -19.30 -20.04
N ALA A 409 10.11 -18.55 -19.32
CA ALA A 409 8.66 -18.69 -19.39
C ALA A 409 8.10 -18.35 -20.79
N LYS A 410 8.69 -17.36 -21.48
CA LYS A 410 8.34 -17.06 -22.88
C LYS A 410 8.60 -18.28 -23.78
N LEU A 411 9.77 -18.92 -23.66
CA LEU A 411 10.12 -20.11 -24.43
C LEU A 411 9.15 -21.28 -24.13
N VAL A 412 8.77 -21.47 -22.87
CA VAL A 412 7.75 -22.48 -22.51
C VAL A 412 6.39 -22.18 -23.14
N LEU A 413 5.99 -20.91 -23.21
CA LEU A 413 4.77 -20.50 -23.92
C LEU A 413 4.91 -20.69 -25.44
N ASP A 414 6.05 -20.39 -26.03
CA ASP A 414 6.31 -20.64 -27.45
C ASP A 414 6.22 -22.14 -27.78
N TYR A 415 6.72 -23.02 -26.89
CA TYR A 415 6.46 -24.46 -27.00
C TYR A 415 4.96 -24.77 -26.92
N GLN A 416 4.20 -24.13 -26.02
CA GLN A 416 2.76 -24.38 -25.91
C GLN A 416 2.02 -24.09 -27.23
N TRP A 417 2.41 -23.06 -27.97
CA TRP A 417 1.84 -22.70 -29.27
C TRP A 417 2.40 -23.52 -30.43
N GLY A 418 3.72 -23.61 -30.57
CA GLY A 418 4.41 -24.20 -31.72
C GLY A 418 4.75 -25.69 -31.61
N LYS A 419 4.73 -26.26 -30.40
CA LYS A 419 5.14 -27.64 -30.09
C LYS A 419 6.59 -28.00 -30.45
N ASP A 420 7.45 -27.01 -30.67
CA ASP A 420 8.88 -27.24 -30.91
C ASP A 420 9.62 -27.50 -29.59
N MET A 421 10.11 -28.73 -29.42
CA MET A 421 10.85 -29.17 -28.23
C MET A 421 12.12 -28.34 -27.99
N LYS A 422 12.71 -27.73 -29.02
CA LYS A 422 13.89 -26.86 -28.89
C LYS A 422 13.64 -25.71 -27.93
N ASN A 423 12.41 -25.17 -27.90
CA ASN A 423 12.06 -24.10 -26.96
C ASN A 423 12.13 -24.56 -25.50
N LEU A 424 11.81 -25.82 -25.20
CA LEU A 424 11.95 -26.36 -23.84
C LEU A 424 13.41 -26.63 -23.49
N GLU A 425 14.22 -27.07 -24.46
CA GLU A 425 15.67 -27.27 -24.28
C GLU A 425 16.38 -25.94 -24.02
N GLU A 426 16.01 -24.86 -24.72
CA GLU A 426 16.57 -23.51 -24.51
C GLU A 426 16.09 -22.84 -23.22
N ALA A 427 14.99 -23.31 -22.62
CA ALA A 427 14.46 -22.78 -21.37
C ALA A 427 15.20 -23.30 -20.12
N ILE A 428 15.97 -24.39 -20.24
CA ILE A 428 16.82 -24.99 -19.20
C ILE A 428 18.17 -24.30 -19.18
#